data_AF-A0A665UH91-F1
#
_entry.id   AF-A0A665UH91-F1
#
_cell.length_a   1.000
_cell.length_b   1.000
_cell.length_c   1.000
_cell.angle_alpha   90.00
_cell.angle_beta   90.00
_cell.angle_gamma   90.00
#
_symmetry.space_group_name_H-M   'P 1'
#
loop_
_entity.id
_entity.type
_entity.pdbx_description
1 polymer ?
#
loop_
_entity_poly.entity_id
_entity_poly.type
_entity_poly.pdbx_seq_one_letter_code
_entity_poly.pdbx_strand_id
1 'polypeptide(L)'
;MLSGKVLDCYHNSIVGWLLHVLTVSHIVFNIVSVILQRRLTSDFSPPQSLKMHCKTCALVTSSAQLTGRKRGQEIDRSECVIRMNDAPSVGYEQDVGQRTSLRVVAHSSLQRVLRSRQELLNASQDTVFIFWGPSSCMRRDGKGHVYNNLRLLKQLLPRLQIYIISRIKMLKFDELFKKETGIDRKSSNSWLSTGWFTMAIALELCDRISVYGMVSSTHASVPYHYYEPSGPDECSMYLSHERNQQGSHHRFITEKTVFANWARTLDIHFYQPDWKPVAVITSTNSSYAPAPAGS
;
A
#
# COMPACT_ATOMS: atom_id res chain seq x y z
N MET A 1 -6.73 15.47 85.34
CA MET A 1 -7.49 15.89 84.14
C MET A 1 -6.52 16.10 83.00
N LEU A 2 -6.89 15.62 81.80
CA LEU A 2 -6.28 15.90 80.48
C LEU A 2 -4.85 15.38 80.22
N SER A 3 -4.71 14.13 79.77
CA SER A 3 -3.66 13.73 78.80
C SER A 3 -3.90 12.30 78.28
N GLY A 4 -5.03 12.07 77.61
CA GLY A 4 -5.35 10.74 77.07
C GLY A 4 -6.36 10.71 75.92
N LYS A 5 -6.57 11.83 75.22
CA LYS A 5 -7.57 11.92 74.13
C LYS A 5 -7.07 12.66 72.87
N VAL A 6 -5.76 12.71 72.61
CA VAL A 6 -5.21 13.38 71.41
C VAL A 6 -4.42 12.42 70.49
N LEU A 7 -4.07 11.21 70.93
CA LEU A 7 -3.29 10.28 70.11
C LEU A 7 -4.14 9.40 69.15
N ASP A 8 -5.44 9.23 69.40
CA ASP A 8 -6.29 8.34 68.58
C ASP A 8 -6.92 9.00 67.34
N CYS A 9 -6.88 10.33 67.20
CA CYS A 9 -7.39 11.02 66.01
C CYS A 9 -6.37 11.12 64.86
N TYR A 10 -5.07 11.12 65.17
CA TYR A 10 -4.02 11.20 64.15
C TYR A 10 -3.71 9.84 63.51
N HIS A 11 -3.80 8.75 64.26
CA HIS A 11 -3.50 7.42 63.74
C HIS A 11 -4.60 6.88 62.82
N ASN A 12 -5.88 7.10 63.16
CA ASN A 12 -7.00 6.68 62.32
C ASN A 12 -7.17 7.52 61.04
N SER A 13 -6.76 8.80 61.03
CA SER A 13 -6.79 9.62 59.81
C SER A 13 -5.70 9.22 58.82
N ILE A 14 -4.48 8.93 59.27
CA ILE A 14 -3.37 8.56 58.37
C ILE A 14 -3.60 7.16 57.79
N VAL A 15 -4.07 6.20 58.59
CA VAL A 15 -4.40 4.85 58.11
C VAL A 15 -5.59 4.89 57.15
N GLY A 16 -6.63 5.71 57.44
CA GLY A 16 -7.75 5.93 56.54
C GLY A 16 -7.35 6.58 55.21
N TRP A 17 -6.46 7.57 55.23
CA TRP A 17 -5.92 8.22 54.02
C TRP A 17 -4.98 7.31 53.23
N LEU A 18 -4.11 6.52 53.89
CA LEU A 18 -3.27 5.53 53.20
C LEU A 18 -4.10 4.40 52.60
N LEU A 19 -5.13 3.90 53.27
CA LEU A 19 -6.07 2.93 52.70
C LEU A 19 -6.89 3.53 51.56
N HIS A 20 -7.32 4.81 51.64
CA HIS A 20 -8.00 5.49 50.51
C HIS A 20 -7.05 5.70 49.32
N VAL A 21 -5.81 6.11 49.55
CA VAL A 21 -4.82 6.29 48.47
C VAL A 21 -4.41 4.95 47.86
N LEU A 22 -4.26 3.89 48.67
CA LEU A 22 -3.99 2.53 48.18
C LEU A 22 -5.20 1.95 47.44
N THR A 23 -6.42 2.11 47.94
CA THR A 23 -7.63 1.62 47.25
C THR A 23 -7.97 2.41 46.01
N VAL A 24 -7.80 3.74 46.00
CA VAL A 24 -7.93 4.57 44.79
C VAL A 24 -6.83 4.23 43.79
N SER A 25 -5.60 3.98 44.22
CA SER A 25 -4.51 3.51 43.33
C SER A 25 -4.81 2.12 42.77
N HIS A 26 -5.30 1.17 43.58
CA HIS A 26 -5.71 -0.16 43.13
C HIS A 26 -6.97 -0.14 42.25
N ILE A 27 -7.93 0.76 42.50
CA ILE A 27 -9.14 0.92 41.67
C ILE A 27 -8.78 1.63 40.36
N VAL A 28 -7.94 2.65 40.37
CA VAL A 28 -7.43 3.31 39.16
C VAL A 28 -6.54 2.33 38.38
N PHE A 29 -5.69 1.55 39.03
CA PHE A 29 -4.89 0.51 38.39
C PHE A 29 -5.76 -0.63 37.85
N ASN A 30 -6.82 -1.06 38.57
CA ASN A 30 -7.77 -2.05 38.06
C ASN A 30 -8.65 -1.49 36.95
N ILE A 31 -9.06 -0.22 36.98
CA ILE A 31 -9.85 0.41 35.91
C ILE A 31 -8.95 0.64 34.70
N VAL A 32 -7.72 1.12 34.85
CA VAL A 32 -6.73 1.24 33.77
C VAL A 32 -6.35 -0.12 33.24
N SER A 33 -6.16 -1.14 34.09
CA SER A 33 -5.86 -2.52 33.69
C SER A 33 -7.07 -3.20 33.06
N VAL A 34 -8.30 -2.98 33.50
CA VAL A 34 -9.55 -3.49 32.86
C VAL A 34 -9.86 -2.74 31.57
N ILE A 35 -9.58 -1.43 31.48
CA ILE A 35 -9.66 -0.64 30.23
C ILE A 35 -8.54 -1.08 29.28
N LEU A 36 -7.33 -1.39 29.76
CA LEU A 36 -6.25 -1.98 28.97
C LEU A 36 -6.64 -3.39 28.54
N GLN A 37 -7.11 -4.27 29.43
CA GLN A 37 -7.48 -5.66 29.12
C GLN A 37 -8.66 -5.73 28.15
N ARG A 38 -9.69 -4.88 28.32
CA ARG A 38 -10.81 -4.76 27.38
C ARG A 38 -10.41 -4.11 26.06
N ARG A 39 -9.37 -3.25 26.01
CA ARG A 39 -8.78 -2.71 24.75
C ARG A 39 -7.74 -3.64 24.11
N LEU A 40 -7.21 -4.61 24.85
CA LEU A 40 -6.24 -5.59 24.35
C LEU A 40 -6.93 -6.72 23.57
N THR A 41 -8.24 -6.90 23.73
CA THR A 41 -9.09 -7.75 22.90
C THR A 41 -9.91 -6.93 21.89
N SER A 42 -9.22 -6.26 20.98
CA SER A 42 -9.77 -6.07 19.63
C SER A 42 -8.68 -6.53 18.66
N ASP A 43 -8.42 -7.83 18.69
CA ASP A 43 -7.87 -8.46 17.49
C ASP A 43 -8.84 -8.09 16.36
N PHE A 44 -8.28 -7.74 15.20
CA PHE A 44 -9.04 -7.40 13.99
C PHE A 44 -10.37 -8.15 13.95
N SER A 45 -11.48 -7.45 13.70
CA SER A 45 -12.74 -8.12 13.30
C SER A 45 -12.41 -9.29 12.37
N PRO A 46 -13.10 -10.44 12.50
CA PRO A 46 -12.74 -11.68 11.79
C PRO A 46 -12.40 -11.38 10.34
N PRO A 47 -11.36 -12.02 9.75
CA PRO A 47 -10.74 -11.58 8.49
C PRO A 47 -11.80 -11.37 7.43
N GLN A 48 -12.24 -10.12 7.28
CA GLN A 48 -13.29 -9.77 6.36
C GLN A 48 -12.62 -9.66 5.01
N SER A 49 -13.04 -10.48 4.06
CA SER A 49 -12.62 -10.28 2.68
C SER A 49 -13.08 -8.91 2.23
N LEU A 50 -12.19 -8.19 1.54
CA LEU A 50 -12.56 -6.93 0.90
C LEU A 50 -13.65 -7.24 -0.14
N LYS A 51 -14.82 -6.63 0.02
CA LYS A 51 -15.92 -6.70 -0.94
C LYS A 51 -15.95 -5.39 -1.70
N MET A 52 -15.21 -5.33 -2.80
CA MET A 52 -15.13 -4.18 -3.69
C MET A 52 -15.06 -4.71 -5.12
N HIS A 53 -15.83 -4.08 -6.01
CA HIS A 53 -15.78 -4.33 -7.45
C HIS A 53 -16.17 -3.03 -8.15
N CYS A 54 -15.52 -2.71 -9.26
CA CYS A 54 -15.75 -1.51 -10.03
C CYS A 54 -15.69 -1.84 -11.53
N LYS A 55 -16.59 -1.27 -12.32
CA LYS A 55 -16.54 -1.45 -13.79
C LYS A 55 -15.33 -0.73 -14.39
N THR A 56 -15.01 0.45 -13.88
CA THR A 56 -13.90 1.26 -14.38
C THR A 56 -13.00 1.73 -13.26
N CYS A 57 -11.70 1.47 -13.42
CA CYS A 57 -10.67 1.89 -12.49
C CYS A 57 -9.67 2.82 -13.16
N ALA A 58 -9.36 3.95 -12.52
CA ALA A 58 -8.16 4.72 -12.79
C ALA A 58 -7.07 4.34 -11.79
N LEU A 59 -6.00 3.71 -12.26
CA LEU A 59 -4.79 3.45 -11.47
C LEU A 59 -3.80 4.58 -11.73
N VAL A 60 -3.62 5.44 -10.74
CA VAL A 60 -2.72 6.60 -10.84
C VAL A 60 -1.39 6.24 -10.21
N THR A 61 -0.32 6.19 -11.03
CA THR A 61 1.04 5.99 -10.50
C THR A 61 1.55 7.25 -9.81
N SER A 62 2.74 7.17 -9.23
CA SER A 62 3.42 8.33 -8.65
C SER A 62 4.30 9.08 -9.65
N SER A 63 4.39 8.67 -10.93
CA SER A 63 5.36 9.20 -11.89
C SER A 63 5.16 10.69 -12.21
N ALA A 64 6.26 11.45 -12.39
CA ALA A 64 6.20 12.83 -12.85
C ALA A 64 5.81 12.99 -14.33
N GLN A 65 5.63 11.90 -15.07
CA GLN A 65 5.03 11.96 -16.42
C GLN A 65 3.60 12.55 -16.41
N LEU A 66 2.94 12.51 -15.25
CA LEU A 66 1.63 13.10 -15.00
C LEU A 66 1.64 14.63 -14.95
N THR A 67 2.78 15.25 -14.62
CA THR A 67 2.88 16.69 -14.41
C THR A 67 2.56 17.48 -15.67
N GLY A 68 1.66 18.45 -15.56
CA GLY A 68 1.22 19.33 -16.64
C GLY A 68 0.30 18.66 -17.68
N ARG A 69 -0.16 17.43 -17.44
CA ARG A 69 -0.99 16.67 -18.39
C ARG A 69 -2.48 16.96 -18.27
N LYS A 70 -2.92 17.57 -17.18
CA LYS A 70 -4.29 18.07 -16.96
C LYS A 70 -5.40 17.01 -17.08
N ARG A 71 -5.12 15.77 -16.66
CA ARG A 71 -6.04 14.63 -16.76
C ARG A 71 -6.87 14.39 -15.51
N GLY A 72 -6.77 15.25 -14.49
CA GLY A 72 -7.43 15.04 -13.20
C GLY A 72 -8.93 14.86 -13.29
N GLN A 73 -9.61 15.63 -14.14
CA GLN A 73 -11.06 15.48 -14.34
C GLN A 73 -11.42 14.13 -14.99
N GLU A 74 -10.58 13.62 -15.89
CA GLU A 74 -10.80 12.32 -16.53
C GLU A 74 -10.58 11.17 -15.55
N ILE A 75 -9.51 11.24 -14.74
CA ILE A 75 -9.24 10.30 -13.65
C ILE A 75 -10.45 10.23 -12.71
N ASP A 76 -10.95 11.39 -12.29
CA ASP A 76 -12.07 11.50 -11.34
C ASP A 76 -13.42 11.07 -11.92
N ARG A 77 -13.54 10.80 -13.23
CA ARG A 77 -14.75 10.19 -13.83
C ARG A 77 -14.81 8.68 -13.67
N SER A 78 -13.70 8.02 -13.35
CA SER A 78 -13.68 6.58 -13.12
C SER A 78 -14.49 6.22 -11.88
N GLU A 79 -15.12 5.04 -11.88
CA GLU A 79 -15.88 4.57 -10.72
C GLU A 79 -14.98 4.47 -9.49
N CYS A 80 -13.80 3.87 -9.67
CA CYS A 80 -12.78 3.74 -8.64
C CYS A 80 -11.47 4.40 -9.04
N VAL A 81 -10.88 5.18 -8.12
CA VAL A 81 -9.54 5.74 -8.29
C VAL A 81 -8.58 5.07 -7.31
N ILE A 82 -7.54 4.43 -7.84
CA ILE A 82 -6.55 3.67 -7.09
C ILE A 82 -5.25 4.46 -7.05
N ARG A 83 -4.75 4.75 -5.84
CA ARG A 83 -3.48 5.46 -5.60
C ARG A 83 -2.52 4.62 -4.77
N MET A 84 -1.27 5.06 -4.71
CA MET A 84 -0.21 4.32 -4.01
C MET A 84 0.49 5.18 -2.95
N ASN A 85 0.87 4.53 -1.85
CA ASN A 85 1.74 5.08 -0.80
C ASN A 85 1.29 6.47 -0.34
N ASP A 86 2.24 7.41 -0.25
CA ASP A 86 2.07 8.79 0.20
C ASP A 86 1.86 9.79 -0.94
N ALA A 87 1.55 9.32 -2.16
CA ALA A 87 1.33 10.19 -3.31
C ALA A 87 0.14 11.16 -3.05
N PRO A 88 0.38 12.48 -2.97
CA PRO A 88 -0.63 13.47 -2.61
C PRO A 88 -1.56 13.77 -3.77
N SER A 89 -2.74 14.29 -3.48
CA SER A 89 -3.65 14.83 -4.50
C SER A 89 -3.80 16.34 -4.36
N VAL A 90 -3.63 16.86 -3.15
CA VAL A 90 -3.74 18.28 -2.86
C VAL A 90 -2.56 19.03 -3.51
N GLY A 91 -2.87 20.07 -4.28
CA GLY A 91 -1.91 20.84 -5.07
C GLY A 91 -1.55 20.22 -6.42
N TYR A 92 -2.09 19.05 -6.76
CA TYR A 92 -1.85 18.35 -8.03
C TYR A 92 -3.15 17.97 -8.75
N GLU A 93 -4.30 18.48 -8.28
CA GLU A 93 -5.65 18.07 -8.67
C GLU A 93 -5.87 18.16 -10.18
N GLN A 94 -5.30 19.19 -10.82
CA GLN A 94 -5.45 19.39 -12.25
C GLN A 94 -4.87 18.20 -13.04
N ASP A 95 -3.75 17.65 -12.59
CA ASP A 95 -3.03 16.58 -13.28
C ASP A 95 -3.49 15.20 -12.84
N VAL A 96 -3.65 15.00 -11.53
CA VAL A 96 -3.85 13.66 -10.93
C VAL A 96 -5.24 13.44 -10.34
N GLY A 97 -6.12 14.45 -10.35
CA GLY A 97 -7.47 14.36 -9.80
C GLY A 97 -7.49 14.46 -8.27
N GLN A 98 -8.70 14.49 -7.69
CA GLN A 98 -8.94 14.63 -6.26
C GLN A 98 -9.44 13.35 -5.60
N ARG A 99 -10.11 12.47 -6.36
CA ARG A 99 -10.74 11.28 -5.80
C ARG A 99 -9.71 10.22 -5.47
N THR A 100 -9.98 9.47 -4.40
CA THR A 100 -9.30 8.23 -4.05
C THR A 100 -10.33 7.27 -3.49
N SER A 101 -10.51 6.11 -4.12
CA SER A 101 -11.39 5.04 -3.62
C SER A 101 -10.58 3.97 -2.90
N LEU A 102 -9.39 3.66 -3.41
CA LEU A 102 -8.49 2.65 -2.88
C LEU A 102 -7.05 3.19 -2.84
N ARG A 103 -6.35 2.95 -1.73
CA ARG A 103 -4.92 3.28 -1.60
C ARG A 103 -4.11 2.07 -1.13
N VAL A 104 -3.15 1.66 -1.94
CA VAL A 104 -2.24 0.55 -1.63
C VAL A 104 -0.95 1.11 -1.05
N VAL A 105 -0.57 0.68 0.15
CA VAL A 105 0.52 1.29 0.93
C VAL A 105 1.54 0.24 1.34
N ALA A 106 2.79 0.43 0.94
CA ALA A 106 3.90 -0.38 1.44
C ALA A 106 4.20 -0.07 2.91
N HIS A 107 4.66 -1.07 3.65
CA HIS A 107 5.09 -0.94 5.04
C HIS A 107 6.10 0.20 5.26
N SER A 108 7.03 0.40 4.31
CA SER A 108 8.04 1.45 4.33
C SER A 108 7.47 2.86 4.17
N SER A 109 6.27 3.00 3.60
CA SER A 109 5.59 4.27 3.37
C SER A 109 4.66 4.67 4.53
N LEU A 110 4.42 3.78 5.51
CA LEU A 110 3.49 4.03 6.61
C LEU A 110 3.79 5.35 7.33
N GLN A 111 5.05 5.61 7.67
CA GLN A 111 5.42 6.82 8.41
C GLN A 111 5.16 8.10 7.61
N ARG A 112 5.38 8.08 6.29
CA ARG A 112 5.06 9.23 5.43
C ARG A 112 3.55 9.45 5.32
N VAL A 113 2.77 8.37 5.19
CA VAL A 113 1.31 8.44 5.22
C VAL A 113 0.76 9.01 6.54
N LEU A 114 1.35 8.61 7.67
CA LEU A 114 0.95 9.14 8.99
C LEU A 114 1.32 10.61 9.18
N ARG A 115 2.45 11.07 8.64
CA ARG A 115 2.84 12.49 8.64
C ARG A 115 1.85 13.35 7.84
N SER A 116 1.38 12.84 6.70
CA SER A 116 0.37 13.49 5.86
C SER A 116 -1.06 13.08 6.21
N ARG A 117 -1.34 12.75 7.49
CA ARG A 117 -2.65 12.24 7.93
C ARG A 117 -3.82 13.13 7.53
N GLN A 118 -3.67 14.45 7.67
CA GLN A 118 -4.77 15.39 7.41
C GLN A 118 -5.22 15.31 5.95
N GLU A 119 -4.27 15.23 5.01
CA GLU A 119 -4.55 15.07 3.59
C GLU A 119 -4.99 13.63 3.28
N LEU A 120 -4.20 12.63 3.66
CA LEU A 120 -4.36 11.28 3.12
C LEU A 120 -5.44 10.46 3.85
N LEU A 121 -5.60 10.63 5.16
CA LEU A 121 -6.48 9.79 5.99
C LEU A 121 -7.77 10.51 6.38
N ASN A 122 -7.70 11.80 6.75
CA ASN A 122 -8.88 12.51 7.24
C ASN A 122 -9.82 12.98 6.11
N ALA A 123 -9.30 13.29 4.91
CA ALA A 123 -10.12 13.63 3.74
C ALA A 123 -10.78 12.39 3.07
N SER A 124 -10.47 11.20 3.58
CA SER A 124 -10.69 9.90 2.94
C SER A 124 -11.74 9.07 3.67
N GLN A 125 -12.92 9.65 3.96
CA GLN A 125 -13.93 8.98 4.81
C GLN A 125 -14.39 7.62 4.28
N ASP A 126 -14.36 7.41 2.96
CA ASP A 126 -14.76 6.16 2.30
C ASP A 126 -13.60 5.42 1.62
N THR A 127 -12.38 5.94 1.73
CA THR A 127 -11.22 5.32 1.08
C THR A 127 -10.84 4.01 1.78
N VAL A 128 -10.66 2.97 0.98
CA VAL A 128 -10.09 1.69 1.42
C VAL A 128 -8.57 1.79 1.41
N PHE A 129 -7.92 1.40 2.50
CA PHE A 129 -6.47 1.30 2.59
C PHE A 129 -6.04 -0.16 2.67
N ILE A 130 -5.16 -0.57 1.76
CA ILE A 130 -4.56 -1.91 1.78
C ILE A 130 -3.06 -1.77 2.06
N PHE A 131 -2.63 -2.28 3.20
CA PHE A 131 -1.22 -2.28 3.60
C PHE A 131 -0.55 -3.62 3.28
N TRP A 132 0.70 -3.56 2.81
CA TRP A 132 1.49 -4.76 2.52
C TRP A 132 2.92 -4.62 3.03
N GLY A 133 3.56 -5.75 3.35
CA GLY A 133 4.95 -5.74 3.77
C GLY A 133 5.47 -7.11 4.24
N PRO A 134 6.77 -7.18 4.57
CA PRO A 134 7.39 -8.40 5.08
C PRO A 134 6.69 -8.92 6.34
N SER A 135 6.62 -10.24 6.49
CA SER A 135 5.99 -10.86 7.66
C SER A 135 6.62 -10.43 8.98
N SER A 136 7.91 -10.06 9.02
CA SER A 136 8.58 -9.53 10.21
C SER A 136 7.97 -8.22 10.72
N CYS A 137 7.49 -7.36 9.82
CA CYS A 137 6.91 -6.05 10.16
C CYS A 137 5.40 -6.14 10.45
N MET A 138 4.75 -7.21 9.96
CA MET A 138 3.30 -7.44 10.02
C MET A 138 2.89 -8.49 11.06
N ARG A 139 3.78 -8.86 11.99
CA ARG A 139 3.49 -9.85 13.04
C ARG A 139 2.44 -9.33 14.01
N ARG A 140 1.56 -10.23 14.46
CA ARG A 140 0.48 -9.93 15.43
C ARG A 140 0.88 -10.15 16.90
N ASP A 141 2.06 -10.72 17.15
CA ASP A 141 2.59 -11.06 18.48
C ASP A 141 3.17 -9.86 19.23
N GLY A 142 2.80 -8.64 18.85
CA GLY A 142 3.35 -7.40 19.39
C GLY A 142 4.74 -7.01 18.85
N LYS A 143 5.41 -7.85 18.04
CA LYS A 143 6.73 -7.51 17.45
C LYS A 143 6.63 -6.88 16.06
N GLY A 144 5.46 -6.91 15.43
CA GLY A 144 5.23 -6.31 14.12
C GLY A 144 4.96 -4.81 14.23
N HIS A 145 6.00 -3.97 14.13
CA HIS A 145 5.85 -2.53 14.31
C HIS A 145 4.82 -1.89 13.37
N VAL A 146 4.71 -2.31 12.11
CA VAL A 146 3.69 -1.81 11.18
C VAL A 146 2.29 -2.29 11.59
N TYR A 147 2.12 -3.57 11.92
CA TYR A 147 0.84 -4.09 12.41
C TYR A 147 0.36 -3.34 13.66
N ASN A 148 1.26 -3.10 14.62
CA ASN A 148 0.95 -2.38 15.85
C ASN A 148 0.50 -0.95 15.58
N ASN A 149 1.17 -0.23 14.67
CA ASN A 149 0.77 1.12 14.28
C ASN A 149 -0.60 1.12 13.57
N LEU A 150 -0.86 0.16 12.68
CA LEU A 150 -2.16 0.04 12.01
C LEU A 150 -3.29 -0.30 13.00
N ARG A 151 -3.01 -1.15 13.98
CA ARG A 151 -3.93 -1.46 15.07
C ARG A 151 -4.28 -0.19 15.86
N LEU A 152 -3.28 0.60 16.25
CA LEU A 152 -3.50 1.87 16.94
C LEU A 152 -4.28 2.86 16.05
N LEU A 153 -3.93 2.96 14.76
CA LEU A 153 -4.62 3.83 13.82
C LEU A 153 -6.10 3.47 13.69
N LYS A 154 -6.43 2.17 13.62
CA LYS A 154 -7.82 1.70 13.58
C LYS A 154 -8.58 2.00 14.87
N GLN A 155 -7.91 1.99 16.02
CA GLN A 155 -8.51 2.40 17.30
C GLN A 155 -8.79 3.92 17.34
N LEU A 156 -7.89 4.73 16.78
CA LEU A 156 -8.02 6.19 16.74
C LEU A 156 -8.99 6.67 15.66
N LEU A 157 -9.10 5.95 14.54
CA LEU A 157 -9.96 6.23 13.40
C LEU A 157 -10.82 5.00 13.07
N PRO A 158 -11.85 4.68 13.87
CA PRO A 158 -12.64 3.46 13.68
C PRO A 158 -13.35 3.35 12.33
N ARG A 159 -13.69 4.50 11.71
CA ARG A 159 -14.32 4.55 10.39
C ARG A 159 -13.36 4.25 9.24
N LEU A 160 -12.04 4.41 9.45
CA LEU A 160 -11.05 4.17 8.41
C LEU A 160 -11.06 2.68 8.00
N GLN A 161 -11.21 2.40 6.71
CA GLN A 161 -11.23 1.04 6.19
C GLN A 161 -9.80 0.57 5.94
N ILE A 162 -9.27 -0.25 6.85
CA ILE A 162 -7.87 -0.73 6.82
C ILE A 162 -7.83 -2.23 6.64
N TYR A 163 -7.12 -2.68 5.61
CA TYR A 163 -6.84 -4.07 5.30
C TYR A 163 -5.34 -4.29 5.24
N ILE A 164 -4.92 -5.52 5.55
CA ILE A 164 -3.52 -5.95 5.45
C ILE A 164 -3.49 -7.18 4.53
N ILE A 165 -2.61 -7.17 3.52
CA ILE A 165 -2.44 -8.33 2.63
C ILE A 165 -1.98 -9.53 3.47
N SER A 166 -2.77 -10.61 3.45
CA SER A 166 -2.46 -11.81 4.23
C SER A 166 -1.19 -12.49 3.74
N ARG A 167 -0.54 -13.29 4.61
CA ARG A 167 0.64 -14.08 4.22
C ARG A 167 0.36 -14.97 3.01
N ILE A 168 -0.82 -15.58 2.95
CA ILE A 168 -1.22 -16.44 1.83
C ILE A 168 -1.32 -15.62 0.53
N LYS A 169 -1.92 -14.42 0.60
CA LYS A 169 -2.06 -13.54 -0.56
C LYS A 169 -0.71 -12.99 -1.03
N MET A 170 0.19 -12.64 -0.11
CA MET A 170 1.58 -12.29 -0.43
C MET A 170 2.28 -13.40 -1.21
N LEU A 171 2.14 -14.66 -0.78
CA LEU A 171 2.72 -15.81 -1.51
C LEU A 171 2.09 -15.98 -2.90
N LYS A 172 0.78 -15.77 -3.05
CA LYS A 172 0.13 -15.81 -4.36
C LYS A 172 0.66 -14.73 -5.31
N PHE A 173 0.95 -13.53 -4.81
CA PHE A 173 1.56 -12.47 -5.62
C PHE A 173 3.01 -12.78 -6.00
N ASP A 174 3.78 -13.41 -5.11
CA ASP A 174 5.12 -13.94 -5.43
C ASP A 174 5.04 -15.02 -6.53
N GLU A 175 4.10 -15.97 -6.44
CA GLU A 175 3.91 -17.02 -7.44
C GLU A 175 3.41 -16.48 -8.78
N LEU A 176 2.53 -15.47 -8.77
CA LEU A 176 2.11 -14.79 -9.99
C LEU A 176 3.31 -14.16 -10.70
N PHE A 177 4.19 -13.47 -9.97
CA PHE A 177 5.39 -12.87 -10.56
C PHE A 177 6.31 -13.93 -11.17
N LYS A 178 6.53 -15.02 -10.44
CA LYS A 178 7.33 -16.15 -10.91
C LYS A 178 6.73 -16.79 -12.17
N LYS A 179 5.42 -16.97 -12.22
CA LYS A 179 4.71 -17.52 -13.39
C LYS A 179 4.87 -16.62 -14.62
N GLU A 180 4.76 -15.31 -14.45
CA GLU A 180 4.81 -14.35 -15.57
C GLU A 180 6.23 -14.08 -16.08
N THR A 181 7.24 -14.22 -15.22
CA THR A 181 8.63 -13.84 -15.54
C THR A 181 9.60 -15.01 -15.62
N GLY A 182 9.24 -16.17 -15.06
CA GLY A 182 10.17 -17.27 -14.80
C GLY A 182 11.16 -17.00 -13.65
N ILE A 183 11.11 -15.81 -13.03
CA ILE A 183 12.05 -15.38 -12.00
C ILE A 183 11.43 -15.54 -10.62
N ASP A 184 12.10 -16.30 -9.76
CA ASP A 184 11.71 -16.36 -8.36
C ASP A 184 12.21 -15.11 -7.62
N ARG A 185 11.29 -14.40 -6.98
CA ARG A 185 11.60 -13.18 -6.22
C ARG A 185 12.66 -13.43 -5.14
N LYS A 186 12.54 -14.56 -4.42
CA LYS A 186 13.45 -14.90 -3.31
C LYS A 186 14.83 -15.26 -3.84
N SER A 187 14.91 -16.03 -4.93
CA SER A 187 16.21 -16.39 -5.53
C SER A 187 16.91 -15.18 -6.15
N SER A 188 16.15 -14.23 -6.71
CA SER A 188 16.67 -12.98 -7.28
C SER A 188 16.92 -11.87 -6.24
N ASN A 189 16.74 -12.18 -4.95
CA ASN A 189 16.89 -11.28 -3.80
C ASN A 189 16.19 -9.91 -3.96
N SER A 190 15.05 -9.90 -4.65
CA SER A 190 14.31 -8.67 -4.97
C SER A 190 13.01 -8.57 -4.17
N TRP A 191 12.36 -7.42 -4.23
CA TRP A 191 11.01 -7.21 -3.71
C TRP A 191 10.09 -6.76 -4.82
N LEU A 192 8.84 -7.23 -4.78
CA LEU A 192 7.79 -6.71 -5.65
C LEU A 192 7.50 -5.26 -5.27
N SER A 193 7.28 -4.40 -6.26
CA SER A 193 6.95 -3.01 -6.02
C SER A 193 5.51 -2.83 -5.55
N THR A 194 5.20 -1.66 -4.99
CA THR A 194 3.79 -1.30 -4.73
C THR A 194 2.97 -1.30 -6.03
N GLY A 195 3.59 -0.97 -7.16
CA GLY A 195 2.96 -1.04 -8.48
C GLY A 195 2.50 -2.45 -8.83
N TRP A 196 3.34 -3.47 -8.57
CA TRP A 196 2.95 -4.88 -8.74
C TRP A 196 1.74 -5.27 -7.90
N PHE A 197 1.77 -5.00 -6.58
CA PHE A 197 0.63 -5.30 -5.71
C PHE A 197 -0.63 -4.58 -6.16
N THR A 198 -0.50 -3.31 -6.56
CA THR A 198 -1.65 -2.49 -7.00
C THR A 198 -2.24 -3.01 -8.30
N MET A 199 -1.42 -3.38 -9.28
CA MET A 199 -1.88 -3.94 -10.54
C MET A 199 -2.57 -5.29 -10.35
N ALA A 200 -1.96 -6.19 -9.56
CA ALA A 200 -2.54 -7.49 -9.26
C ALA A 200 -3.86 -7.39 -8.47
N ILE A 201 -3.99 -6.40 -7.58
CA ILE A 201 -5.26 -6.09 -6.90
C ILE A 201 -6.27 -5.52 -7.89
N ALA A 202 -5.88 -4.59 -8.77
CA ALA A 202 -6.78 -4.01 -9.76
C ALA A 202 -7.37 -5.07 -10.71
N LEU A 203 -6.60 -6.07 -11.11
CA LEU A 203 -7.08 -7.21 -11.90
C LEU A 203 -8.21 -8.01 -11.23
N GLU A 204 -8.28 -8.01 -9.91
CA GLU A 204 -9.32 -8.72 -9.16
C GLU A 204 -10.55 -7.86 -8.86
N LEU A 205 -10.40 -6.53 -8.92
CA LEU A 205 -11.45 -5.59 -8.53
C LEU A 205 -12.11 -4.89 -9.72
N CYS A 206 -11.48 -4.86 -10.88
CA CYS A 206 -11.84 -3.96 -11.98
C CYS A 206 -12.13 -4.71 -13.28
N ASP A 207 -13.21 -4.35 -13.97
CA ASP A 207 -13.47 -4.88 -15.32
C ASP A 207 -12.56 -4.21 -16.36
N ARG A 208 -12.37 -2.89 -16.25
CA ARG A 208 -11.47 -2.08 -17.09
C ARG A 208 -10.49 -1.26 -16.25
N ILE A 209 -9.22 -1.27 -16.63
CA ILE A 209 -8.14 -0.56 -15.92
C ILE A 209 -7.52 0.50 -16.84
N SER A 210 -7.58 1.77 -16.44
CA SER A 210 -6.86 2.88 -17.06
C SER A 210 -5.68 3.26 -16.18
N VAL A 211 -4.46 3.00 -16.63
CA VAL A 211 -3.21 3.24 -15.90
C VAL A 211 -2.61 4.57 -16.35
N TYR A 212 -2.40 5.48 -15.42
CA TYR A 212 -1.88 6.82 -15.66
C TYR A 212 -0.45 6.97 -15.12
N GLY A 213 0.48 7.51 -15.91
CA GLY A 213 1.84 7.79 -15.46
C GLY A 213 2.74 6.55 -15.51
N MET A 214 2.51 5.63 -16.45
CA MET A 214 3.38 4.47 -16.64
C MET A 214 3.96 4.50 -18.04
N VAL A 215 5.28 4.34 -18.15
CA VAL A 215 6.02 4.41 -19.41
C VAL A 215 6.37 3.02 -19.98
N SER A 216 6.38 2.87 -21.31
CA SER A 216 6.79 1.63 -21.99
C SER A 216 8.30 1.54 -22.23
N SER A 217 8.95 2.60 -22.72
CA SER A 217 10.40 2.67 -22.96
C SER A 217 10.84 4.09 -23.37
N THR A 218 11.96 4.56 -22.82
CA THR A 218 12.67 5.83 -23.13
C THR A 218 11.78 7.05 -23.35
N HIS A 219 11.60 7.83 -22.29
CA HIS A 219 10.93 9.13 -22.36
C HIS A 219 11.86 10.23 -21.83
N ALA A 220 11.37 11.47 -21.90
CA ALA A 220 12.04 12.62 -21.34
C ALA A 220 12.47 12.35 -19.90
N SER A 221 13.67 12.81 -19.54
CA SER A 221 14.13 12.84 -18.16
C SER A 221 13.15 13.67 -17.34
N VAL A 222 12.51 13.01 -16.38
CA VAL A 222 11.56 13.61 -15.45
C VAL A 222 11.89 13.12 -14.04
N PRO A 223 11.50 13.87 -12.99
CA PRO A 223 11.59 13.36 -11.63
C PRO A 223 10.84 12.04 -11.47
N TYR A 224 11.31 11.19 -10.56
CA TYR A 224 10.68 9.90 -10.30
C TYR A 224 9.25 10.04 -9.77
N HIS A 225 8.99 11.10 -9.00
CA HIS A 225 7.65 11.39 -8.47
C HIS A 225 7.14 12.77 -8.87
N TYR A 226 5.86 12.89 -9.21
CA TYR A 226 5.25 14.19 -9.56
C TYR A 226 5.28 15.21 -8.41
N TYR A 227 5.35 14.72 -7.16
CA TYR A 227 5.31 15.52 -5.94
C TYR A 227 6.70 15.75 -5.32
N GLU A 228 7.76 15.29 -5.98
CA GLU A 228 9.15 15.50 -5.57
C GLU A 228 9.95 16.03 -6.77
N PRO A 229 9.77 17.30 -7.17
CA PRO A 229 10.40 17.85 -8.38
C PRO A 229 11.94 17.88 -8.29
N SER A 230 12.50 17.93 -7.08
CA SER A 230 13.93 17.81 -6.82
C SER A 230 14.39 16.37 -6.55
N GLY A 231 13.51 15.38 -6.81
CA GLY A 231 13.78 13.97 -6.64
C GLY A 231 14.71 13.40 -7.71
N PRO A 232 15.08 12.11 -7.58
CA PRO A 232 15.93 11.44 -8.55
C PRO A 232 15.25 11.32 -9.91
N ASP A 233 16.04 11.23 -10.98
CA ASP A 233 15.53 10.96 -12.33
C ASP A 233 14.83 9.58 -12.41
N GLU A 234 13.69 9.55 -13.09
CA GLU A 234 12.84 8.36 -13.20
C GLU A 234 13.57 7.18 -13.87
N CYS A 235 14.25 7.43 -14.99
CA CYS A 235 14.94 6.38 -15.74
C CYS A 235 16.10 5.80 -14.92
N SER A 236 16.86 6.67 -14.27
CA SER A 236 17.97 6.30 -13.39
C SER A 236 17.49 5.48 -12.19
N MET A 237 16.35 5.84 -11.61
CA MET A 237 15.70 5.05 -10.54
C MET A 237 15.31 3.65 -11.03
N TYR A 238 14.67 3.54 -12.19
CA TYR A 238 14.29 2.24 -12.75
C TYR A 238 15.49 1.37 -13.07
N LEU A 239 16.51 1.92 -13.76
CA LEU A 239 17.69 1.17 -14.15
C LEU A 239 18.53 0.73 -12.94
N SER A 240 18.68 1.59 -11.94
CA SER A 240 19.43 1.26 -10.72
C SER A 240 18.76 0.13 -9.95
N HIS A 241 17.43 0.18 -9.76
CA HIS A 241 16.69 -0.89 -9.08
C HIS A 241 16.65 -2.18 -9.91
N GLU A 242 16.46 -2.08 -11.23
CA GLU A 242 16.39 -3.25 -12.12
C GLU A 242 17.70 -4.02 -12.14
N ARG A 243 18.85 -3.33 -12.17
CA ARG A 243 20.18 -3.95 -12.29
C ARG A 243 20.77 -4.41 -10.97
N ASN A 244 20.29 -3.86 -9.85
CA ASN A 244 20.84 -4.21 -8.54
C ASN A 244 20.62 -5.71 -8.23
N GLN A 245 21.55 -6.27 -7.46
CA GLN A 245 21.54 -7.66 -7.00
C GLN A 245 21.65 -7.75 -5.47
N GLN A 246 21.80 -6.62 -4.77
CA GLN A 246 22.00 -6.54 -3.33
C GLN A 246 21.07 -5.50 -2.69
N GLY A 247 20.57 -5.80 -1.50
CA GLY A 247 19.71 -4.90 -0.73
C GLY A 247 18.24 -4.91 -1.18
N SER A 248 17.49 -3.88 -0.78
CA SER A 248 16.06 -3.79 -1.07
C SER A 248 15.80 -3.10 -2.41
N HIS A 249 15.82 -3.87 -3.50
CA HIS A 249 15.56 -3.35 -4.85
C HIS A 249 14.33 -4.02 -5.49
N HIS A 250 13.86 -3.42 -6.59
CA HIS A 250 12.65 -3.82 -7.32
C HIS A 250 12.99 -4.14 -8.77
N ARG A 251 12.18 -4.97 -9.42
CA ARG A 251 12.33 -5.26 -10.84
C ARG A 251 11.32 -4.46 -11.66
N PHE A 252 11.40 -3.13 -11.58
CA PHE A 252 10.39 -2.23 -12.17
C PHE A 252 10.19 -2.42 -13.67
N ILE A 253 11.25 -2.66 -14.43
CA ILE A 253 11.20 -2.86 -15.88
C ILE A 253 10.61 -4.24 -16.19
N THR A 254 11.01 -5.26 -15.43
CA THR A 254 10.43 -6.60 -15.53
C THR A 254 8.92 -6.57 -15.22
N GLU A 255 8.51 -5.92 -14.13
CA GLU A 255 7.09 -5.77 -13.76
C GLU A 255 6.28 -5.06 -14.84
N LYS A 256 6.80 -3.94 -15.40
CA LYS A 256 6.16 -3.23 -16.51
C LYS A 256 6.02 -4.08 -17.77
N THR A 257 7.01 -4.93 -18.04
CA THR A 257 6.94 -5.87 -19.17
C THR A 257 5.77 -6.84 -18.99
N VAL A 258 5.55 -7.33 -17.76
CA VAL A 258 4.38 -8.16 -17.44
C VAL A 258 3.07 -7.37 -17.62
N PHE A 259 3.00 -6.12 -17.15
CA PHE A 259 1.79 -5.31 -17.32
C PHE A 259 1.47 -5.05 -18.80
N ALA A 260 2.50 -4.79 -19.61
CA ALA A 260 2.36 -4.71 -21.06
C ALA A 260 1.85 -6.03 -21.66
N ASN A 261 2.33 -7.18 -21.16
CA ASN A 261 1.82 -8.49 -21.58
C ASN A 261 0.35 -8.70 -21.23
N TRP A 262 -0.07 -8.37 -20.00
CA TRP A 262 -1.46 -8.45 -19.57
C TRP A 262 -2.37 -7.56 -20.42
N ALA A 263 -1.93 -6.36 -20.79
CA ALA A 263 -2.71 -5.44 -21.63
C ALA A 263 -2.91 -5.93 -23.08
N ARG A 264 -2.27 -7.03 -23.50
CA ARG A 264 -2.58 -7.67 -24.79
C ARG A 264 -3.85 -8.51 -24.76
N THR A 265 -4.27 -8.97 -23.58
CA THR A 265 -5.39 -9.92 -23.43
C THR A 265 -6.47 -9.42 -22.48
N LEU A 266 -6.17 -8.44 -21.64
CA LEU A 266 -7.08 -7.84 -20.67
C LEU A 266 -7.37 -6.38 -21.03
N ASP A 267 -8.49 -5.83 -20.52
CA ASP A 267 -8.92 -4.46 -20.79
C ASP A 267 -8.12 -3.42 -19.97
N ILE A 268 -6.83 -3.31 -20.28
CA ILE A 268 -5.87 -2.42 -19.64
C ILE A 268 -5.38 -1.39 -20.67
N HIS A 269 -5.46 -0.11 -20.33
CA HIS A 269 -5.02 1.00 -21.18
C HIS A 269 -4.01 1.87 -20.43
N PHE A 270 -2.95 2.31 -21.11
CA PHE A 270 -1.92 3.15 -20.51
C PHE A 270 -1.97 4.57 -21.06
N TYR A 271 -1.83 5.54 -20.17
CA TYR A 271 -1.91 6.97 -20.44
C TYR A 271 -0.75 7.71 -19.78
N GLN A 272 -0.35 8.82 -20.40
CA GLN A 272 0.70 9.73 -19.94
C GLN A 272 2.03 9.01 -19.65
N PRO A 273 2.72 8.54 -20.71
CA PRO A 273 2.36 8.66 -22.13
C PRO A 273 1.33 7.61 -22.57
N ASP A 274 0.58 7.90 -23.63
CA ASP A 274 -0.32 6.94 -24.26
C ASP A 274 0.51 5.88 -25.02
N TRP A 275 0.33 4.61 -24.68
CA TRP A 275 0.99 3.51 -25.40
C TRP A 275 0.16 2.22 -25.33
N LYS A 276 0.44 1.33 -26.29
CA LYS A 276 -0.12 -0.01 -26.35
C LYS A 276 1.00 -1.02 -26.51
N PRO A 277 0.89 -2.22 -25.90
CA PRO A 277 1.88 -3.27 -26.11
C PRO A 277 1.93 -3.66 -27.59
N VAL A 278 3.14 -3.82 -28.13
CA VAL A 278 3.34 -4.26 -29.52
C VAL A 278 2.69 -5.63 -29.71
N ALA A 279 1.90 -5.82 -30.77
CA ALA A 279 1.28 -7.10 -31.08
C ALA A 279 2.33 -8.20 -31.22
N VAL A 280 2.05 -9.40 -30.71
CA VAL A 280 2.95 -10.54 -30.91
C VAL A 280 2.86 -10.92 -32.39
N ILE A 281 3.93 -10.67 -33.15
CA ILE A 281 4.04 -11.19 -34.52
C ILE A 281 4.19 -12.71 -34.37
N THR A 282 3.11 -13.45 -34.55
CA THR A 282 3.19 -14.90 -34.80
C THR A 282 3.86 -15.09 -36.15
N SER A 283 5.13 -15.45 -36.15
CA SER A 283 5.83 -15.90 -37.36
C SER A 283 5.28 -17.26 -37.79
N THR A 284 4.10 -17.28 -38.40
CA THR A 284 3.59 -18.42 -39.16
C THR A 284 3.87 -18.17 -40.65
N ASN A 285 4.99 -18.71 -41.12
CA ASN A 285 5.21 -19.32 -42.45
C ASN A 285 6.69 -19.28 -42.84
N SER A 286 7.49 -20.18 -42.27
CA SER A 286 8.64 -20.73 -43.00
C SER A 286 8.18 -22.04 -43.63
N SER A 287 7.54 -21.94 -44.80
CA SER A 287 7.35 -23.09 -45.68
C SER A 287 8.73 -23.53 -46.15
N TYR A 288 9.27 -24.57 -45.52
CA TYR A 288 10.40 -25.34 -46.05
C TYR A 288 9.94 -25.99 -47.36
N ALA A 289 10.38 -25.46 -48.49
CA ALA A 289 10.32 -26.16 -49.77
C ALA A 289 11.44 -27.22 -49.78
N PRO A 290 11.18 -28.50 -50.09
CA PRO A 290 12.24 -29.48 -50.28
C PRO A 290 13.00 -29.16 -51.58
N ALA A 291 14.32 -29.18 -51.51
CA ALA A 291 15.19 -29.06 -52.68
C ALA A 291 14.97 -30.25 -53.64
N PRO A 292 15.07 -30.06 -54.97
CA PRO A 292 14.92 -31.15 -55.92
C PRO A 292 16.17 -32.05 -55.88
N ALA A 293 15.94 -33.36 -55.88
CA ALA A 293 16.98 -34.37 -56.04
C ALA A 293 17.63 -34.21 -57.42
N GLY A 294 18.96 -34.01 -57.41
CA GLY A 294 19.79 -33.98 -58.60
C GLY A 294 19.89 -35.38 -59.25
N SER A 295 19.97 -35.35 -60.57
CA SER A 295 20.15 -36.47 -61.50
C SER A 295 21.55 -37.08 -61.43
#